data_AF-A0A2E8D1X9-F1
#
_entry.id   AF-A0A2E8D1X9-F1
#
_cell.length_a   1.000
_cell.length_b   1.000
_cell.length_c   1.000
_cell.angle_alpha   90.00
_cell.angle_beta   90.00
_cell.angle_gamma   90.00
#
_symmetry.space_group_name_H-M   'P 1'
#
loop_
_entity.id
_entity.type
_entity.pdbx_description
1 polymer ?
#
loop_
_entity_poly.entity_id
_entity_poly.type
_entity_poly.pdbx_seq_one_letter_code
_entity_poly.pdbx_strand_id
1 'polypeptide(L)'
;MVITVRVGSIPTLPQSSTIPLSHYSTTSRLPLAEQGIYPIEEASSLELHLRDKMFQRGTGRFRDQCRVRPEVQRLVTFRQLNLTTTPWPMHGAFDAIFCRNVLIYFDEVTQRKLVRNLHDKLKLRGYLFLGHSEHNGWLAEHFESQGHTDVSCQAHASEAASGRDDVRYR
;
A
#
# COMPACT_ATOMS: atom_id res chain seq x y z
N MET A 1 -9.89 -3.32 -0.97
CA MET A 1 -9.42 -2.00 -1.43
C MET A 1 -7.91 -2.06 -1.40
N VAL A 2 -7.24 -2.04 -2.54
CA VAL A 2 -5.77 -2.01 -2.57
C VAL A 2 -5.34 -0.57 -2.73
N ILE A 3 -4.68 -0.04 -1.69
CA ILE A 3 -4.07 1.27 -1.74
C ILE A 3 -2.70 1.07 -2.38
N THR A 4 -2.57 1.49 -3.64
CA THR A 4 -1.28 1.54 -4.32
C THR A 4 -0.67 2.91 -4.07
N VAL A 5 0.32 2.96 -3.19
CA VAL A 5 1.14 4.17 -2.99
C VAL A 5 2.27 4.11 -4.01
N ARG A 6 2.22 4.98 -5.03
CA ARG A 6 3.40 5.22 -5.86
C ARG A 6 4.34 6.10 -5.05
N VAL A 7 5.29 5.47 -4.34
CA VAL A 7 6.32 6.17 -3.57
C VAL A 7 7.30 6.81 -4.56
N GLY A 8 7.00 8.02 -5.04
CA GLY A 8 7.97 8.85 -5.74
C GLY A 8 9.03 9.30 -4.74
N SER A 9 10.27 8.81 -4.90
CA SER A 9 11.50 9.29 -4.26
C SER A 9 11.32 9.95 -2.88
N ILE A 10 10.82 9.21 -1.89
CA ILE A 10 10.83 9.68 -0.50
C ILE A 10 12.17 9.29 0.11
N PRO A 11 12.97 10.24 0.64
CA PRO A 11 14.10 9.87 1.47
C PRO A 11 13.56 9.24 2.76
N THR A 12 13.88 7.96 2.97
CA THR A 12 13.64 7.16 4.17
C THR A 12 12.22 7.24 4.75
N LEU A 13 11.36 6.29 4.37
CA LEU A 13 10.13 6.01 5.09
C LEU A 13 10.47 5.61 6.54
N PRO A 14 9.93 6.28 7.58
CA PRO A 14 10.04 5.78 8.94
C PRO A 14 9.28 4.44 9.05
N GLN A 15 9.98 3.41 9.54
CA GLN A 15 9.64 1.99 9.51
C GLN A 15 8.35 1.56 10.27
N SER A 16 7.47 2.48 10.68
CA SER A 16 6.32 2.14 11.55
C SER A 16 5.04 2.96 11.35
N SER A 17 4.93 3.79 10.31
CA SER A 17 3.72 4.63 10.14
C SER A 17 2.78 4.13 9.04
N THR A 18 2.31 2.89 9.18
CA THR A 18 1.09 2.46 8.47
C THR A 18 -0.09 3.05 9.22
N ILE A 19 -0.78 4.05 8.64
CA ILE A 19 -2.07 4.51 9.19
C ILE A 19 -3.03 3.31 9.11
N PRO A 20 -3.49 2.75 10.25
CA PRO A 20 -4.41 1.64 10.22
C PRO A 20 -5.78 2.17 9.77
N LEU A 21 -6.09 2.03 8.49
CA LEU A 21 -7.46 2.15 8.01
C LEU A 21 -8.22 0.93 8.49
N SER A 22 -8.65 0.97 9.75
CA SER A 22 -9.35 -0.14 10.36
C SER A 22 -10.73 -0.35 9.72
N HIS A 23 -11.07 -1.63 9.53
CA HIS A 23 -12.38 -2.21 9.24
C HIS A 23 -12.96 -2.10 7.80
N TYR A 24 -12.72 -3.22 7.09
CA TYR A 24 -13.56 -4.00 6.17
C TYR A 24 -14.57 -3.32 5.24
N SER A 25 -14.34 -3.61 3.94
CA SER A 25 -15.29 -3.72 2.83
C SER A 25 -16.11 -2.48 2.44
N THR A 26 -16.31 -2.38 1.13
CA THR A 26 -17.28 -1.53 0.41
C THR A 26 -16.74 -0.19 -0.12
N THR A 27 -17.10 0.02 -1.38
CA THR A 27 -16.99 1.19 -2.27
C THR A 27 -17.28 2.55 -1.63
N SER A 28 -17.89 2.60 -0.44
CA SER A 28 -18.29 3.79 0.30
C SER A 28 -17.15 4.50 1.05
N ARG A 29 -15.97 3.89 1.20
CA ARG A 29 -14.84 4.49 1.93
C ARG A 29 -13.82 5.22 1.05
N LEU A 30 -13.84 5.04 -0.28
CA LEU A 30 -12.93 5.77 -1.17
C LEU A 30 -13.13 7.30 -1.07
N PRO A 31 -14.38 7.83 -1.13
CA PRO A 31 -14.59 9.27 -0.99
C PRO A 31 -14.15 9.81 0.38
N LEU A 32 -14.30 9.02 1.45
CA LEU A 32 -13.86 9.40 2.80
C LEU A 32 -12.34 9.42 2.92
N ALA A 33 -11.66 8.41 2.36
CA ALA A 33 -10.20 8.36 2.33
C ALA A 33 -9.60 9.49 1.48
N GLU A 34 -10.24 9.83 0.37
CA GLU A 34 -9.86 10.96 -0.48
C GLU A 34 -10.03 12.32 0.23
N GLN A 35 -11.08 12.48 1.04
CA GLN A 35 -11.24 13.68 1.88
C GLN A 35 -10.12 13.80 2.93
N GLY A 36 -9.63 12.65 3.42
CA GLY A 36 -8.55 12.56 4.39
C GLY A 36 -8.90 13.18 5.73
N ILE A 37 -10.16 13.09 6.16
CA ILE A 37 -10.65 13.58 7.46
C ILE A 37 -10.87 12.38 8.37
N TYR A 38 -10.28 12.42 9.57
CA TYR A 38 -10.29 11.32 10.54
C TYR A 38 -10.54 11.86 11.95
N PRO A 39 -11.08 11.04 12.89
CA PRO A 39 -11.05 11.35 14.31
C PRO A 39 -9.62 11.56 14.81
N ILE A 40 -9.41 12.50 15.72
CA ILE A 40 -8.08 12.80 16.24
C ILE A 40 -7.47 11.62 17.01
N GLU A 41 -8.33 10.78 17.60
CA GLU A 41 -7.97 9.56 18.32
C GLU A 41 -7.32 8.52 17.40
N GLU A 42 -7.71 8.45 16.12
CA GLU A 42 -7.08 7.52 15.17
C GLU A 42 -5.64 7.94 14.86
N ALA A 43 -5.39 9.25 14.79
CA ALA A 43 -4.05 9.81 14.65
C ALA A 43 -3.23 9.74 15.94
N SER A 44 -3.84 9.35 17.08
CA SER A 44 -3.19 9.32 18.39
C SER A 44 -2.01 8.35 18.48
N SER A 45 -2.04 7.30 17.65
CA SER A 45 -1.00 6.28 17.52
C SER A 45 0.30 6.79 16.87
N LEU A 46 0.24 7.92 16.15
CA LEU A 46 1.41 8.52 15.52
C LEU A 46 2.19 9.38 16.51
N GLU A 47 3.52 9.33 16.43
CA GLU A 47 4.41 10.24 17.12
C GLU A 47 4.03 11.71 16.86
N LEU A 48 4.16 12.56 17.88
CA LEU A 48 3.70 13.95 17.83
C LEU A 48 4.26 14.72 16.62
N HIS A 49 5.56 14.56 16.33
CA HIS A 49 6.16 15.26 15.19
C HIS A 49 5.62 14.80 13.83
N LEU A 50 5.20 13.53 13.69
CA LEU A 50 4.60 13.04 12.45
C LEU A 50 3.18 13.56 12.32
N ARG A 51 2.43 13.54 13.43
CA ARG A 51 1.08 14.08 13.47
C ARG A 51 1.04 15.53 13.04
N ASP A 52 1.94 16.36 13.55
CA ASP A 52 1.99 17.80 13.22
C ASP A 52 2.42 18.05 11.76
N LYS A 53 3.31 17.20 11.24
CA LYS A 53 3.77 17.25 9.84
C LYS A 53 2.75 16.72 8.84
N MET A 54 1.90 15.77 9.23
CA MET A 54 0.99 15.06 8.31
C MET A 54 -0.47 15.50 8.43
N PHE A 55 -0.87 16.05 9.58
CA PHE A 55 -2.26 16.40 9.87
C PHE A 55 -2.42 17.86 10.30
N GLN A 56 -3.60 18.39 10.04
CA GLN A 56 -4.13 19.64 10.58
C GLN A 56 -5.25 19.30 11.56
N ARG A 57 -5.24 19.90 12.75
CA ARG A 57 -6.33 19.73 13.73
C ARG A 57 -7.51 20.63 13.37
N GLY A 58 -8.72 20.10 13.45
CA GLY A 58 -9.93 20.90 13.29
C GLY A 58 -10.15 21.83 14.48
N THR A 59 -10.95 22.88 14.26
CA THR A 59 -11.31 23.88 15.28
C THR A 59 -12.83 24.01 15.39
N GLY A 60 -13.32 24.59 16.49
CA GLY A 60 -14.75 24.78 16.73
C GLY A 60 -15.52 23.46 16.68
N ARG A 61 -16.49 23.35 15.76
CA ARG A 61 -17.30 22.14 15.56
C ARG A 61 -16.51 20.91 15.07
N PHE A 62 -15.26 21.08 14.65
CA PHE A 62 -14.39 20.01 14.15
C PHE A 62 -13.22 19.70 15.11
N ARG A 63 -13.28 20.15 16.37
CA ARG A 63 -12.18 20.00 17.35
C ARG A 63 -11.72 18.55 17.58
N ASP A 64 -12.61 17.58 17.38
CA ASP A 64 -12.37 16.14 17.59
C ASP A 64 -11.94 15.45 16.28
N GLN A 65 -11.67 16.22 15.22
CA GLN A 65 -11.23 15.74 13.91
C GLN A 65 -9.85 16.29 13.55
N CYS A 66 -9.16 15.54 12.70
CA CYS A 66 -7.97 15.97 12.00
C CYS A 66 -8.13 15.74 10.49
N ARG A 67 -7.40 16.51 9.70
CA ARG A 67 -7.37 16.38 8.25
C ARG A 67 -5.94 16.18 7.79
N VAL A 68 -5.71 15.22 6.90
CA VAL A 68 -4.42 15.04 6.23
C VAL A 68 -4.07 16.32 5.46
N ARG A 69 -2.86 16.80 5.66
CA ARG A 69 -2.34 18.00 4.99
C ARG A 69 -2.35 17.84 3.47
N PRO A 70 -2.72 18.87 2.69
CA PRO A 70 -2.76 18.79 1.23
C PRO A 70 -1.44 18.33 0.59
N GLU A 71 -0.30 18.73 1.15
CA GLU A 71 1.02 18.28 0.74
C GLU A 71 1.21 16.75 0.83
N VAL A 72 0.62 16.11 1.84
CA VAL A 72 0.63 14.65 1.99
C VAL A 72 -0.42 14.00 1.10
N GLN A 73 -1.62 14.59 1.01
CA GLN A 73 -2.69 14.05 0.15
C GLN A 73 -2.25 13.93 -1.31
N ARG A 74 -1.46 14.88 -1.83
CA ARG A 74 -0.94 14.86 -3.20
C ARG A 74 0.02 13.70 -3.50
N LEU A 75 0.58 13.06 -2.47
CA LEU A 75 1.47 11.89 -2.63
C LEU A 75 0.67 10.59 -2.83
N VAL A 76 -0.64 10.61 -2.60
CA VAL A 76 -1.50 9.43 -2.63
C VAL A 76 -2.50 9.56 -3.76
N THR A 77 -2.62 8.51 -4.58
CA THR A 77 -3.64 8.43 -5.62
C THR A 77 -4.57 7.27 -5.30
N PHE A 78 -5.85 7.58 -5.10
CA PHE A 78 -6.88 6.57 -4.86
C PHE A 78 -7.45 6.06 -6.17
N ARG A 79 -7.54 4.73 -6.32
CA ARG A 79 -8.16 4.05 -7.46
C ARG A 79 -8.91 2.83 -6.97
N GLN A 80 -10.08 2.58 -7.55
CA GLN A 80 -10.79 1.33 -7.35
C GLN A 80 -10.15 0.23 -8.18
N LEU A 81 -9.84 -0.89 -7.54
CA LEU A 81 -9.26 -2.06 -8.18
C LEU A 81 -9.97 -3.32 -7.69
N ASN A 82 -10.45 -4.14 -8.62
CA ASN A 82 -10.80 -5.53 -8.35
C ASN A 82 -9.57 -6.41 -8.59
N LEU A 83 -9.12 -7.10 -7.54
CA LEU A 83 -7.91 -7.91 -7.61
C LEU A 83 -8.05 -9.14 -8.50
N THR A 84 -9.26 -9.71 -8.60
CA THR A 84 -9.50 -10.94 -9.37
C THR A 84 -9.71 -10.69 -10.86
N THR A 85 -10.03 -9.45 -11.25
CA THR A 85 -10.28 -9.09 -12.65
C THR A 85 -8.99 -8.61 -13.30
N THR A 86 -8.45 -9.40 -14.22
CA THR A 86 -7.27 -9.05 -15.01
C THR A 86 -7.66 -8.69 -16.45
N PRO A 87 -6.90 -7.81 -17.14
CA PRO A 87 -5.69 -7.10 -16.68
C PRO A 87 -6.01 -5.95 -15.70
N TRP A 88 -5.08 -5.66 -14.78
CA TRP A 88 -5.22 -4.49 -13.90
C TRP A 88 -4.92 -3.19 -14.65
N PRO A 89 -5.69 -2.10 -14.42
CA PRO A 89 -5.57 -0.84 -15.15
C PRO A 89 -4.32 -0.01 -14.81
N MET A 90 -3.41 -0.53 -13.97
CA MET A 90 -2.21 0.17 -13.52
C MET A 90 -1.02 -0.13 -14.44
N HIS A 91 -0.32 0.93 -14.86
CA HIS A 91 0.87 0.86 -15.70
C HIS A 91 2.16 1.00 -14.89
N GLY A 92 3.20 0.29 -15.33
CA GLY A 92 4.51 0.28 -14.67
C GLY A 92 4.60 -0.65 -13.47
N ALA A 93 5.81 -0.74 -12.93
CA ALA A 93 6.15 -1.54 -11.76
C ALA A 93 6.34 -0.64 -10.52
N PHE A 94 6.05 -1.20 -9.33
CA PHE A 94 6.09 -0.51 -8.05
C PHE A 94 7.33 -0.91 -7.24
N ASP A 95 7.87 0.05 -6.48
CA ASP A 95 8.96 -0.20 -5.52
C ASP A 95 8.45 -0.98 -4.30
N ALA A 96 7.20 -0.73 -3.90
CA ALA A 96 6.53 -1.42 -2.81
C ALA A 96 5.03 -1.56 -3.06
N ILE A 97 4.44 -2.65 -2.59
CA ILE A 97 3.00 -2.90 -2.60
C ILE A 97 2.56 -3.30 -1.18
N PHE A 98 1.48 -2.69 -0.68
CA PHE A 98 0.85 -3.07 0.59
C PHE A 98 -0.46 -3.82 0.31
N CYS A 99 -0.53 -5.07 0.73
CA CYS A 99 -1.69 -5.95 0.57
C CYS A 99 -2.00 -6.62 1.91
N ARG A 100 -2.34 -5.82 2.93
CA ARG A 100 -2.59 -6.28 4.30
C ARG A 100 -4.08 -6.52 4.55
N ASN A 101 -4.42 -7.65 5.17
CA ASN A 101 -5.78 -8.06 5.53
C ASN A 101 -6.75 -8.12 4.33
N VAL A 102 -6.25 -8.51 3.16
CA VAL A 102 -7.03 -8.68 1.93
C VAL A 102 -6.97 -10.11 1.42
N LEU A 103 -5.83 -10.80 1.51
CA LEU A 103 -5.66 -12.15 0.96
C LEU A 103 -6.49 -13.19 1.73
N ILE A 104 -6.72 -12.97 3.03
CA ILE A 104 -7.51 -13.86 3.90
C ILE A 104 -8.95 -14.09 3.43
N TYR A 105 -9.46 -13.27 2.50
CA TYR A 105 -10.83 -13.39 1.96
C TYR A 105 -10.95 -14.33 0.75
N PHE A 106 -9.84 -14.80 0.20
CA PHE A 106 -9.81 -15.61 -1.01
C PHE A 106 -9.40 -17.05 -0.70
N ASP A 107 -9.86 -18.00 -1.52
CA ASP A 107 -9.34 -19.38 -1.50
C ASP A 107 -7.87 -19.44 -1.90
N GLU A 108 -7.18 -20.54 -1.54
CA GLU A 108 -5.74 -20.70 -1.79
C GLU A 108 -5.37 -20.56 -3.28
N VAL A 109 -6.20 -21.09 -4.17
CA VAL A 109 -5.97 -21.03 -5.63
C VAL A 109 -5.96 -19.57 -6.09
N THR A 110 -6.89 -18.77 -5.60
CA THR A 110 -7.02 -17.35 -5.89
C THR A 110 -5.90 -16.56 -5.22
N GLN A 111 -5.56 -16.85 -3.96
CA GLN A 111 -4.44 -16.22 -3.26
C GLN A 111 -3.12 -16.39 -4.03
N ARG A 112 -2.79 -17.61 -4.46
CA ARG A 112 -1.59 -17.89 -5.26
C ARG A 112 -1.54 -17.09 -6.56
N LYS A 113 -2.67 -17.03 -7.29
CA LYS A 113 -2.80 -16.22 -8.52
C LYS A 113 -2.60 -14.73 -8.23
N LEU A 114 -3.19 -14.21 -7.16
CA LEU A 114 -3.05 -12.82 -6.76
C LEU A 114 -1.61 -12.47 -6.41
N VAL A 115 -0.94 -13.30 -5.61
CA VAL A 115 0.46 -13.09 -5.23
C VAL A 115 1.38 -13.07 -6.45
N ARG A 116 1.17 -13.96 -7.41
CA ARG A 116 1.91 -13.92 -8.68
C ARG A 116 1.67 -12.62 -9.46
N ASN A 117 0.41 -12.20 -9.58
CA ASN A 117 0.09 -10.93 -10.25
C ASN A 117 0.69 -9.71 -9.53
N LEU A 118 0.76 -9.74 -8.19
CA LEU A 118 1.41 -8.70 -7.39
C LEU A 118 2.92 -8.69 -7.60
N HIS A 119 3.55 -9.87 -7.64
CA HIS A 119 4.96 -10.03 -7.99
C HIS A 119 5.29 -9.41 -9.35
N ASP A 120 4.48 -9.67 -10.37
CA ASP A 120 4.67 -9.14 -11.73
C ASP A 120 4.48 -7.61 -11.82
N LYS A 121 3.90 -7.00 -10.78
CA LYS A 121 3.76 -5.54 -10.65
C LYS A 121 4.84 -4.91 -9.76
N LEU A 122 5.74 -5.70 -9.17
CA LEU A 122 6.88 -5.16 -8.44
C LEU A 122 8.06 -4.96 -9.39
N LYS A 123 8.88 -3.95 -9.09
CA LYS A 123 10.21 -3.85 -9.68
C LYS A 123 11.07 -4.99 -9.14
N LEU A 124 12.17 -5.26 -9.85
CA LEU A 124 13.24 -6.09 -9.31
C LEU A 124 13.62 -5.59 -7.91
N ARG A 125 13.67 -6.49 -6.92
CA ARG A 125 13.95 -6.18 -5.52
C ARG A 125 12.90 -5.30 -4.81
N GLY A 126 11.72 -5.15 -5.39
CA GLY A 126 10.59 -4.48 -4.76
C GLY A 126 10.01 -5.27 -3.57
N TYR A 127 9.25 -4.58 -2.72
CA TYR A 127 8.74 -5.13 -1.46
C TYR A 127 7.23 -5.35 -1.50
N LEU A 128 6.77 -6.53 -1.10
CA LEU A 128 5.37 -6.80 -0.79
C LEU A 128 5.19 -6.83 0.75
N PHE A 129 4.26 -6.02 1.26
CA PHE A 129 3.89 -6.01 2.68
C PHE A 129 2.54 -6.70 2.88
N LEU A 130 2.53 -7.78 3.66
CA LEU A 130 1.33 -8.57 4.00
C LEU A 130 0.96 -8.40 5.49
N GLY A 131 -0.29 -8.73 5.83
CA GLY A 131 -0.76 -8.76 7.21
C GLY A 131 -0.21 -9.99 7.96
N HIS A 132 -0.22 -9.93 9.29
CA HIS A 132 0.31 -10.98 10.17
C HIS A 132 -0.23 -12.39 9.88
N SER A 133 -1.51 -12.51 9.50
CA SER A 133 -2.18 -13.78 9.23
C SER A 133 -2.15 -14.20 7.75
N GLU A 134 -1.41 -13.48 6.91
CA GLU A 134 -1.38 -13.70 5.45
C GLU A 134 -0.09 -14.36 4.98
N HIS A 135 0.77 -14.76 5.91
CA HIS A 135 2.00 -15.48 5.61
C HIS A 135 1.74 -16.99 5.52
N ASN A 136 1.81 -17.52 4.31
CA ASN A 136 1.67 -18.95 4.03
C ASN A 136 2.95 -19.49 3.35
N GLY A 137 3.21 -20.79 3.51
CA GLY A 137 4.43 -21.42 2.99
C GLY A 137 4.63 -21.28 1.48
N TRP A 138 3.56 -21.21 0.70
CA TRP A 138 3.63 -21.04 -0.76
C TRP A 138 4.05 -19.63 -1.20
N LEU A 139 4.09 -18.63 -0.32
CA LEU A 139 4.65 -17.31 -0.63
C LEU A 139 6.14 -17.40 -0.98
N ALA A 140 6.85 -18.34 -0.35
CA ALA A 140 8.27 -18.56 -0.55
C ALA A 140 8.64 -18.93 -1.99
N GLU A 141 7.66 -19.34 -2.82
CA GLU A 141 7.86 -19.60 -4.25
C GLU A 141 8.23 -18.33 -5.03
N HIS A 142 7.79 -17.15 -4.58
CA HIS A 142 7.97 -15.87 -5.30
C HIS A 142 8.65 -14.78 -4.46
N PHE A 143 8.80 -15.01 -3.16
CA PHE A 143 9.17 -13.99 -2.20
C PHE A 143 10.07 -14.51 -1.09
N GLU A 144 11.12 -13.76 -0.79
CA GLU A 144 11.98 -14.01 0.36
C GLU A 144 11.55 -13.16 1.57
N SER A 145 11.25 -13.82 2.69
CA SER A 145 10.85 -13.17 3.95
C SER A 145 12.04 -12.42 4.58
N GLN A 146 11.85 -11.14 4.88
CA GLN A 146 12.90 -10.27 5.45
C GLN A 146 12.85 -10.17 6.99
N GLY A 147 12.08 -11.02 7.68
CA GLY A 147 12.24 -11.27 9.12
C GLY A 147 11.68 -10.22 10.10
N HIS A 148 10.98 -9.17 9.65
CA HIS A 148 10.29 -8.23 10.54
C HIS A 148 8.77 -8.49 10.58
N THR A 149 8.16 -8.15 11.71
CA THR A 149 6.77 -8.46 12.13
C THR A 149 5.67 -8.02 11.15
N ASP A 150 5.96 -7.07 10.26
CA ASP A 150 5.24 -6.89 9.01
C ASP A 150 6.00 -7.65 7.91
N VAL A 151 5.39 -8.72 7.40
CA VAL A 151 6.00 -9.61 6.40
C VAL A 151 6.28 -8.81 5.13
N SER A 152 7.51 -8.33 5.06
CA SER A 152 8.11 -7.70 3.90
C SER A 152 8.81 -8.80 3.12
N CYS A 153 8.39 -8.90 1.87
CA CYS A 153 8.77 -9.95 0.96
C CYS A 153 9.47 -9.30 -0.22
N GLN A 154 10.77 -9.58 -0.41
CA GLN A 154 11.49 -9.07 -1.58
C GLN A 154 11.19 -9.96 -2.78
N ALA A 155 10.75 -9.37 -3.89
CA ALA A 155 10.53 -10.10 -5.13
C ALA A 155 11.86 -10.71 -5.62
N HIS A 156 11.85 -11.99 -5.97
CA HIS A 156 12.99 -12.64 -6.61
C HIS A 156 13.34 -11.95 -7.94
N ALA A 157 14.58 -12.10 -8.39
CA ALA A 157 14.95 -11.69 -9.72
C ALA A 157 14.19 -12.55 -10.74
N SER A 158 13.33 -11.93 -11.56
CA SER A 158 12.83 -12.62 -12.75
C SER A 158 13.94 -12.57 -13.81
N GLU A 159 14.33 -13.72 -14.37
CA GLU A 159 15.27 -13.79 -15.49
C GLU A 159 14.65 -13.31 -16.83
N ALA A 160 13.59 -12.49 -16.81
CA ALA A 160 12.85 -12.12 -18.01
C ALA A 160 12.57 -10.61 -18.08
N ALA A 161 13.62 -9.81 -18.32
CA ALA A 161 13.49 -8.48 -18.91
C ALA A 161 14.82 -7.95 -19.51
N SER A 162 15.58 -8.79 -20.21
CA SER A 162 16.59 -8.29 -21.16
C SER A 162 15.88 -7.89 -22.45
N GLY A 163 15.49 -6.63 -22.57
CA GLY A 163 15.08 -6.04 -23.85
C GLY A 163 13.86 -5.13 -23.80
N ARG A 164 14.06 -3.88 -23.38
CA ARG A 164 13.45 -2.72 -24.04
C ARG A 164 14.12 -1.43 -23.55
N ASP A 165 15.17 -1.07 -24.26
CA ASP A 165 15.80 0.25 -24.22
C ASP A 165 14.88 1.34 -24.79
N ASP A 166 15.07 2.53 -24.22
CA ASP A 166 14.95 3.88 -24.79
C ASP A 166 13.55 4.42 -25.16
N VAL A 167 13.00 5.25 -24.28
CA VAL A 167 12.20 6.43 -24.71
C VAL A 167 12.59 7.64 -23.84
N ARG A 168 13.41 8.51 -24.43
CA ARG A 168 13.65 9.89 -24.00
C ARG A 168 12.36 10.71 -24.14
N TYR A 169 12.00 11.46 -23.11
CA TYR A 169 11.04 12.57 -23.25
C TYR A 169 11.82 13.87 -23.52
N ARG A 170 11.58 14.46 -24.69
CA ARG A 170 11.76 15.89 -24.96
C ARG A 170 10.45 16.60 -24.72
#